data_AF-A0A6G0VPY1-F1
#
_entry.id   AF-A0A6G0VPY1-F1
#
_cell.length_a   1.000
_cell.length_b   1.000
_cell.length_c   1.000
_cell.angle_alpha   90.00
_cell.angle_beta   90.00
_cell.angle_gamma   90.00
#
_symmetry.space_group_name_H-M   'P 1'
#
loop_
_entity.id
_entity.type
_entity.pdbx_description
1 polymer ?
#
loop_
_entity_poly.entity_id
_entity_poly.type
_entity_poly.pdbx_seq_one_letter_code
_entity_poly.pdbx_strand_id
1 'polypeptide(L)'
;NNIEDTNNNFATSPATHIADGINEISPKILRSNSNEFSENVSVLRCPLCKSGNLPSANDGHKCMICSVSVHAIPSCSTQRKGDKDLRLCLACSEDVLEELEENKSVETWNRTSKKQRNSKSYLCPNPNLRHLQLKSSKHIQSLPILKNGSRAQELKSCTIKNLGKVIMSNTCAFDTVSAILMVSINDSDEYKVKVDECNNEFLKFTAELTYYLLLMLKKLNPELEILGYNTTLAKCETVASNIFNCALAELPSAYDYIECNIKNCGRTNEGPIPINIITYTTNNDGLYGLQTYLSSRVNIEKMRCGYINDGEPCEGLKTKTTTISEYHLFVEILNWEGDEKGNFSSEAVPQLQIALKDIPEILINSGITYELRGVGCYRRSPNSLRTSTGHYYACCKRGINNWELFDDLLKNVKQVKSTTVIPCEFLIYTI
;
A
#
# COMPACT_ATOMS: atom_id res chain seq x y z
N ASN A 1 -6.07 -50.39 34.00
CA ASN A 1 -4.85 -50.03 34.72
C ASN A 1 -4.91 -48.55 35.06
N ASN A 2 -4.72 -48.29 36.34
CA ASN A 2 -4.98 -47.06 37.08
C ASN A 2 -3.91 -45.98 36.88
N ILE A 3 -4.29 -44.72 37.18
CA ILE A 3 -3.47 -43.59 37.67
C ILE A 3 -2.64 -42.88 36.56
N GLU A 4 -2.64 -41.55 36.35
CA GLU A 4 -2.80 -40.41 37.27
C GLU A 4 -3.24 -39.13 36.51
N ASP A 5 -4.12 -38.34 37.14
CA ASP A 5 -4.43 -36.94 36.82
C ASP A 5 -3.39 -36.01 37.45
N THR A 6 -2.98 -34.95 36.74
CA THR A 6 -2.45 -33.73 37.39
C THR A 6 -2.91 -32.46 36.66
N ASN A 7 -3.86 -31.77 37.31
CA ASN A 7 -4.12 -30.34 37.19
C ASN A 7 -3.05 -29.53 37.96
N ASN A 8 -2.69 -28.33 37.48
CA ASN A 8 -2.73 -27.08 38.27
C ASN A 8 -2.17 -25.83 37.54
N ASN A 9 -3.08 -24.90 37.24
CA ASN A 9 -3.16 -23.49 37.67
C ASN A 9 -1.93 -22.53 37.74
N PHE A 10 -2.13 -21.40 37.06
CA PHE A 10 -1.93 -19.98 37.46
C PHE A 10 -0.69 -19.54 38.25
N ALA A 11 0.03 -18.54 37.68
CA ALA A 11 0.65 -17.47 38.45
C ALA A 11 0.84 -16.18 37.63
N THR A 12 0.05 -15.16 38.00
CA THR A 12 0.27 -13.72 37.74
C THR A 12 1.31 -13.15 38.70
N SER A 13 2.10 -12.15 38.27
CA SER A 13 2.83 -11.24 39.17
C SER A 13 3.35 -9.98 38.43
N PRO A 14 3.79 -8.91 39.12
CA PRO A 14 2.92 -7.76 39.37
C PRO A 14 3.52 -6.39 38.96
N ALA A 15 2.67 -5.37 39.05
CA ALA A 15 3.02 -3.95 38.93
C ALA A 15 3.74 -3.42 40.19
N THR A 16 4.67 -2.50 39.99
CA THR A 16 5.21 -1.62 41.04
C THR A 16 5.07 -0.15 40.65
N HIS A 17 4.32 0.56 41.49
CA HIS A 17 4.24 2.01 41.59
C HIS A 17 5.55 2.60 42.16
N ILE A 18 6.02 3.72 41.61
CA ILE A 18 6.70 4.77 42.38
C ILE A 18 6.13 6.11 41.93
N ALA A 19 5.66 6.88 42.90
CA ALA A 19 5.11 8.21 42.77
C ALA A 19 6.14 9.27 43.20
N ASP A 20 5.81 10.50 42.81
CA ASP A 20 6.15 11.80 43.40
C ASP A 20 7.46 12.51 43.05
N GLY A 21 7.28 13.76 42.61
CA GLY A 21 8.35 14.74 42.47
C GLY A 21 8.01 15.93 41.56
N ILE A 22 6.95 16.69 41.86
CA ILE A 22 6.71 18.02 41.30
C ILE A 22 7.75 18.99 41.87
N ASN A 23 8.42 19.78 41.03
CA ASN A 23 8.65 21.19 41.31
C ASN A 23 9.02 21.98 40.05
N GLU A 24 8.31 23.09 39.88
CA GLU A 24 8.51 24.15 38.92
C GLU A 24 9.83 24.89 39.16
N ILE A 25 10.32 25.57 38.12
CA ILE A 25 10.71 27.01 38.09
C ILE A 25 11.73 27.21 36.95
N SER A 26 11.31 27.96 35.92
CA SER A 26 12.21 28.78 35.09
C SER A 26 12.44 30.12 35.81
N PRO A 27 13.59 30.81 35.63
CA PRO A 27 13.60 31.86 34.61
C PRO A 27 14.95 32.13 33.90
N LYS A 28 14.80 32.81 32.76
CA LYS A 28 15.83 33.42 31.90
C LYS A 28 16.76 34.41 32.63
N ILE A 29 18.05 34.41 32.28
CA ILE A 29 19.03 35.52 32.34
C ILE A 29 19.99 35.29 31.14
N LEU A 30 20.13 36.07 30.07
CA LEU A 30 20.48 37.50 29.84
C LEU A 30 21.94 37.88 30.21
N ARG A 31 22.84 37.77 29.21
CA ARG A 31 24.09 38.50 28.94
C ARG A 31 25.07 38.81 30.10
N SER A 32 26.34 38.45 29.94
CA SER A 32 27.44 39.41 29.64
C SER A 32 28.84 38.77 29.67
N ASN A 33 29.74 39.41 28.93
CA ASN A 33 31.09 39.04 28.52
C ASN A 33 32.12 38.80 29.64
N SER A 34 33.14 38.00 29.32
CA SER A 34 34.53 38.43 29.50
C SER A 34 35.45 37.77 28.48
N ASN A 35 36.20 38.63 27.80
CA ASN A 35 37.21 38.36 26.78
C ASN A 35 38.30 37.40 27.28
N GLU A 36 38.63 36.39 26.47
CA GLU A 36 40.02 36.00 26.28
C GLU A 36 40.35 36.09 24.79
N PHE A 37 41.38 36.89 24.51
CA PHE A 37 41.95 37.15 23.20
C PHE A 37 42.50 35.84 22.61
N SER A 38 41.83 35.33 21.58
CA SER A 38 42.43 34.38 20.64
C SER A 38 42.99 35.20 19.47
N GLU A 39 44.32 35.13 19.30
CA GLU A 39 45.04 35.71 18.17
C GLU A 39 44.42 35.25 16.85
N ASN A 40 43.74 36.17 16.16
CA ASN A 40 43.12 35.92 14.87
C ASN A 40 44.18 35.57 13.81
N VAL A 41 44.15 34.30 13.39
CA VAL A 41 44.98 33.66 12.35
C VAL A 41 44.87 34.35 10.97
N SER A 42 43.95 35.30 10.78
CA SER A 42 43.71 35.98 9.50
C SER A 42 44.64 37.16 9.18
N VAL A 43 45.52 37.59 10.09
CA VAL A 43 46.41 38.75 9.86
C VAL A 43 47.62 38.44 8.97
N LEU A 44 47.95 37.15 8.76
CA LEU A 44 49.20 36.72 8.12
C LEU A 44 49.21 36.67 6.58
N ARG A 45 48.14 37.11 5.89
CA ARG A 45 48.12 37.09 4.41
C ARG A 45 48.09 38.46 3.74
N CYS A 46 47.72 39.52 4.47
CA CYS A 46 47.65 40.86 3.91
C CYS A 46 49.03 41.56 3.96
N PRO A 47 49.63 41.99 2.83
CA PRO A 47 50.92 42.68 2.80
C PRO A 47 50.95 43.97 3.64
N LEU A 48 49.83 44.71 3.66
CA LEU A 48 49.69 45.97 4.41
C LEU A 48 49.58 45.76 5.93
N CYS A 49 48.83 44.75 6.37
CA CYS A 49 48.77 44.39 7.78
C CYS A 49 50.13 43.89 8.28
N LYS A 50 50.88 43.15 7.45
CA LYS A 50 52.24 42.70 7.78
C LYS A 50 53.23 43.83 7.97
N SER A 51 53.07 44.94 7.24
CA SER A 51 53.90 46.14 7.41
C SER A 51 53.43 47.06 8.54
N GLY A 52 52.50 46.60 9.38
CA GLY A 52 51.97 47.37 10.52
C GLY A 52 50.94 48.44 10.14
N ASN A 53 50.59 48.53 8.85
CA ASN A 53 49.62 49.50 8.36
C ASN A 53 48.22 48.88 8.50
N LEU A 54 47.62 49.01 9.68
CA LEU A 54 46.31 48.45 9.97
C LEU A 54 45.20 49.36 9.41
N PRO A 55 44.07 48.79 8.93
CA PRO A 55 42.97 49.59 8.42
C PRO A 55 42.40 50.46 9.56
N SER A 56 42.48 51.78 9.42
CA SER A 56 41.96 52.71 10.43
C SER A 56 40.43 52.60 10.52
N ALA A 57 39.86 52.84 11.70
CA ALA A 57 38.41 52.77 11.91
C ALA A 57 37.62 53.84 11.11
N ASN A 58 38.31 54.85 10.58
CA ASN A 58 37.73 56.01 9.90
C ASN A 58 37.89 55.96 8.36
N ASP A 59 38.90 55.28 7.82
CA ASP A 59 39.15 55.20 6.36
C ASP A 59 39.16 53.78 5.79
N GLY A 60 39.02 52.75 6.63
CA GLY A 60 38.94 51.36 6.21
C GLY A 60 37.51 50.91 5.87
N HIS A 61 37.37 50.02 4.87
CA HIS A 61 36.11 49.28 4.69
C HIS A 61 35.88 48.36 5.89
N LYS A 62 34.61 48.10 6.25
CA LYS A 62 34.27 47.18 7.36
C LYS A 62 33.67 45.90 6.82
N CYS A 63 34.06 44.77 7.41
CA CYS A 63 33.43 43.48 7.14
C CYS A 63 31.95 43.56 7.50
N MET A 64 31.05 43.21 6.59
CA MET A 64 29.61 43.33 6.84
C MET A 64 29.08 42.38 7.92
N ILE A 65 29.79 41.30 8.25
CA ILE A 65 29.36 40.31 9.26
C ILE A 65 29.91 40.68 10.64
N CYS A 66 31.22 40.79 10.78
CA CYS A 66 31.87 41.02 12.07
C CYS A 66 32.25 42.49 12.34
N SER A 67 32.00 43.40 11.38
CA SER A 67 32.33 44.83 11.47
C SER A 67 33.82 45.18 11.63
N VAL A 68 34.73 44.20 11.51
CA VAL A 68 36.18 44.41 11.57
C VAL A 68 36.64 45.21 10.35
N SER A 69 37.50 46.22 10.58
CA SER A 69 38.09 47.01 9.49
C SER A 69 39.03 46.15 8.65
N VAL A 70 38.92 46.27 7.32
CA VAL A 70 39.67 45.49 6.33
C VAL A 70 40.18 46.38 5.21
N HIS A 71 41.33 46.02 4.64
CA HIS A 71 41.82 46.68 3.43
C HIS A 71 41.02 46.28 2.21
N ALA A 72 40.97 47.20 1.23
CA ALA A 72 40.29 47.01 -0.04
C ALA A 72 40.99 46.03 -1.01
N ILE A 73 41.81 45.09 -0.51
CA ILE A 73 42.62 44.18 -1.31
C ILE A 73 42.21 42.71 -1.08
N PRO A 74 42.31 41.84 -2.11
CA PRO A 74 41.86 40.44 -2.05
C PRO A 74 42.53 39.61 -0.95
N SER A 75 43.74 39.98 -0.53
CA SER A 75 44.50 39.32 0.54
C SER A 75 44.05 39.69 1.96
N CYS A 76 43.06 40.58 2.09
CA CYS A 76 42.50 41.03 3.36
C CYS A 76 40.97 40.92 3.42
N SER A 77 40.29 41.11 2.28
CA SER A 77 38.84 40.98 2.17
C SER A 77 38.40 40.51 0.78
N THR A 78 37.22 39.90 0.72
CA THR A 78 36.52 39.55 -0.53
C THR A 78 35.33 40.48 -0.76
N GLN A 79 34.99 40.70 -2.03
CA GLN A 79 33.87 41.54 -2.44
C GLN A 79 32.69 40.66 -2.83
N ARG A 80 31.48 41.01 -2.37
CA ARG A 80 30.27 40.24 -2.71
C ARG A 80 29.85 40.51 -4.15
N LYS A 81 29.51 39.47 -4.91
CA LYS A 81 28.96 39.63 -6.28
C LYS A 81 27.70 40.51 -6.23
N GLY A 82 27.73 41.65 -6.92
CA GLY A 82 26.59 42.53 -7.13
C GLY A 82 26.64 43.86 -6.38
N ASP A 83 27.60 44.06 -5.46
CA ASP A 83 27.74 45.34 -4.74
C ASP A 83 29.22 45.69 -4.55
N LYS A 84 29.62 46.90 -4.97
CA LYS A 84 31.03 47.31 -4.98
C LYS A 84 31.53 47.76 -3.60
N ASP A 85 30.63 48.14 -2.70
CA ASP A 85 31.02 48.76 -1.42
C ASP A 85 30.98 47.77 -0.24
N LEU A 86 30.34 46.60 -0.44
CA LEU A 86 30.22 45.57 0.58
C LEU A 86 31.38 44.57 0.54
N ARG A 87 32.11 44.47 1.66
CA ARG A 87 33.25 43.58 1.83
C ARG A 87 33.07 42.61 2.99
N LEU A 88 33.65 41.43 2.84
CA LEU A 88 33.74 40.38 3.87
C LEU A 88 35.21 40.18 4.23
N CYS A 89 35.55 40.07 5.51
CA CYS A 89 36.89 39.63 5.89
C CYS A 89 37.06 38.15 5.49
N LEU A 90 38.31 37.71 5.32
CA LEU A 90 38.58 36.34 4.87
C LEU A 90 38.02 35.26 5.81
N ALA A 91 38.05 35.50 7.13
CA ALA A 91 37.46 34.57 8.10
C ALA A 91 35.94 34.40 7.87
N CYS A 92 35.21 35.52 7.79
CA CYS A 92 33.78 35.50 7.46
C CYS A 92 33.49 35.11 6.00
N SER A 93 34.49 35.00 5.13
CA SER A 93 34.32 34.56 3.74
C SER A 93 34.42 33.04 3.63
N GLU A 94 35.25 32.41 4.47
CA GLU A 94 35.39 30.95 4.51
C GLU A 94 34.18 30.31 5.21
N ASP A 95 33.70 30.87 6.32
CA ASP A 95 32.49 30.40 7.03
C ASP A 95 31.20 30.53 6.17
N VAL A 96 31.18 31.49 5.25
CA VAL A 96 30.02 31.80 4.41
C VAL A 96 29.91 30.88 3.19
N LEU A 97 30.96 30.14 2.83
CA LEU A 97 30.94 29.20 1.70
C LEU A 97 30.35 27.83 2.07
N GLU A 98 30.44 27.39 3.34
CA GLU A 98 29.81 26.15 3.79
C GLU A 98 28.35 26.34 4.26
N GLU A 99 27.98 27.48 4.86
CA GLU A 99 26.61 27.69 5.36
C GLU A 99 25.61 28.29 4.36
N LEU A 100 26.02 28.83 3.21
CA LEU A 100 25.10 29.52 2.27
C LEU A 100 24.51 28.64 1.15
N GLU A 101 25.06 27.47 0.85
CA GLU A 101 24.44 26.57 -0.14
C GLU A 101 23.33 25.72 0.47
N GLU A 102 23.47 25.28 1.73
CA GLU A 102 22.43 24.48 2.40
C GLU A 102 21.24 25.35 2.85
N ASN A 103 21.49 26.56 3.38
CA ASN A 103 20.45 27.46 3.88
C ASN A 103 19.69 28.27 2.80
N LYS A 104 20.03 28.12 1.51
CA LYS A 104 19.25 28.69 0.39
C LYS A 104 18.25 27.73 -0.22
N SER A 105 18.17 26.50 0.30
CA SER A 105 17.10 25.54 -0.03
C SER A 105 15.84 25.72 0.82
N VAL A 106 15.61 26.90 1.42
CA VAL A 106 14.32 27.21 2.05
C VAL A 106 13.34 27.63 0.97
N GLU A 107 12.56 26.67 0.48
CA GLU A 107 11.42 26.92 -0.39
C GLU A 107 10.54 28.02 0.23
N THR A 108 10.46 29.18 -0.43
CA THR A 108 9.47 30.22 -0.11
C THR A 108 8.08 29.70 -0.47
N TRP A 109 7.50 28.90 0.43
CA TRP A 109 6.08 28.58 0.40
C TRP A 109 5.32 29.86 0.74
N ASN A 110 4.88 30.57 -0.30
CA ASN A 110 3.74 31.47 -0.22
C ASN A 110 2.54 30.67 0.30
N ARG A 111 2.41 30.57 1.62
CA ARG A 111 1.24 30.01 2.30
C ARG A 111 0.08 30.97 2.05
N THR A 112 -0.57 30.78 0.90
CA THR A 112 -1.95 31.18 0.71
C THR A 112 -2.73 30.60 1.88
N SER A 113 -3.35 31.49 2.66
CA SER A 113 -4.13 31.16 3.85
C SER A 113 -5.11 30.03 3.55
N LYS A 114 -5.08 28.99 4.40
CA LYS A 114 -6.05 27.88 4.48
C LYS A 114 -6.67 27.49 3.12
N LYS A 115 -5.87 27.02 2.15
CA LYS A 115 -6.45 26.10 1.17
C LYS A 115 -7.01 24.92 1.95
N GLN A 116 -8.32 24.71 1.88
CA GLN A 116 -8.98 23.51 2.40
C GLN A 116 -8.13 22.30 2.03
N ARG A 117 -7.84 21.44 3.01
CA ARG A 117 -7.20 20.14 2.76
C ARG A 117 -7.87 19.50 1.56
N ASN A 118 -7.11 19.19 0.51
CA ASN A 118 -7.63 18.54 -0.68
C ASN A 118 -8.40 17.28 -0.28
N SER A 119 -9.69 17.23 -0.59
CA SER A 119 -10.59 16.07 -0.39
C SER A 119 -10.21 14.81 -1.20
N LYS A 120 -9.06 14.85 -1.87
CA LYS A 120 -8.49 13.79 -2.71
C LYS A 120 -7.29 13.08 -2.05
N SER A 121 -7.02 13.34 -0.77
CA SER A 121 -5.96 12.66 -0.02
C SER A 121 -6.48 11.34 0.55
N TYR A 122 -5.82 10.22 0.23
CA TYR A 122 -6.17 8.86 0.70
C TYR A 122 -6.15 8.69 2.24
N LEU A 123 -5.58 9.66 2.96
CA LEU A 123 -5.49 9.70 4.42
C LEU A 123 -6.68 10.39 5.11
N CYS A 124 -7.70 10.82 4.37
CA CYS A 124 -8.88 11.47 4.93
C CYS A 124 -10.16 10.92 4.28
N PRO A 125 -11.22 10.65 5.06
CA PRO A 125 -12.53 10.30 4.50
C PRO A 125 -12.98 11.34 3.47
N ASN A 126 -13.44 10.90 2.30
CA ASN A 126 -13.92 11.82 1.27
C ASN A 126 -15.35 12.29 1.60
N PRO A 127 -15.56 13.57 1.97
CA PRO A 127 -16.87 14.06 2.40
C PRO A 127 -17.91 14.05 1.27
N ASN A 128 -17.49 14.02 0.01
CA ASN A 128 -18.40 14.02 -1.14
C ASN A 128 -19.11 12.67 -1.33
N LEU A 129 -18.61 11.58 -0.73
CA LEU A 129 -19.27 10.27 -0.79
C LEU A 129 -20.54 10.19 0.08
N ARG A 130 -20.65 11.03 1.12
CA ARG A 130 -21.80 11.05 2.05
C ARG A 130 -23.08 11.63 1.46
N HIS A 131 -23.01 12.30 0.30
CA HIS A 131 -24.13 13.02 -0.30
C HIS A 131 -24.50 12.54 -1.72
N LEU A 132 -24.01 11.38 -2.15
CA LEU A 132 -24.27 10.84 -3.47
C LEU A 132 -25.60 10.06 -3.51
N GLN A 133 -26.52 10.48 -4.38
CA GLN A 133 -27.79 9.80 -4.61
C GLN A 133 -27.60 8.63 -5.59
N LEU A 134 -27.90 7.42 -5.12
CA LEU A 134 -27.56 6.12 -5.73
C LEU A 134 -28.58 5.58 -6.75
N LYS A 135 -29.62 6.34 -7.14
CA LYS A 135 -30.84 5.78 -7.77
C LYS A 135 -31.06 6.11 -9.26
N SER A 136 -30.03 6.43 -10.05
CA SER A 136 -30.21 6.89 -11.42
C SER A 136 -29.29 6.17 -12.42
N SER A 137 -29.88 5.35 -13.31
CA SER A 137 -29.20 4.74 -14.46
C SER A 137 -28.64 5.76 -15.47
N LYS A 138 -28.96 7.06 -15.30
CA LYS A 138 -28.42 8.17 -16.12
C LYS A 138 -27.21 8.87 -15.49
N HIS A 139 -26.79 8.47 -14.28
CA HIS A 139 -25.65 9.06 -13.58
C HIS A 139 -24.71 7.98 -13.04
N ILE A 140 -23.81 7.48 -13.90
CA ILE A 140 -22.68 6.66 -13.45
C ILE A 140 -21.86 7.52 -12.48
N GLN A 141 -21.77 7.06 -11.22
CA GLN A 141 -21.08 7.78 -10.16
C GLN A 141 -19.58 7.83 -10.42
N SER A 142 -18.98 9.02 -10.33
CA SER A 142 -17.53 9.16 -10.37
C SER A 142 -16.92 8.58 -9.11
N LEU A 143 -16.07 7.56 -9.28
CA LEU A 143 -15.36 6.91 -8.20
C LEU A 143 -13.90 7.40 -8.14
N PRO A 144 -13.34 7.56 -6.92
CA PRO A 144 -11.96 8.01 -6.77
C PRO A 144 -10.96 6.90 -7.12
N ILE A 145 -9.76 7.30 -7.56
CA ILE A 145 -8.61 6.40 -7.64
C ILE A 145 -7.92 6.35 -6.28
N LEU A 146 -7.73 5.15 -5.75
CA LEU A 146 -6.80 4.92 -4.65
C LEU A 146 -5.37 5.10 -5.16
N LYS A 147 -4.60 5.95 -4.49
CA LYS A 147 -3.24 6.30 -4.92
C LYS A 147 -2.25 5.38 -4.24
N ASN A 148 -1.32 4.84 -5.04
CA ASN A 148 -0.25 3.98 -4.58
C ASN A 148 0.59 4.70 -3.53
N GLY A 149 0.97 3.97 -2.49
CA GLY A 149 1.98 4.43 -1.54
C GLY A 149 3.34 4.77 -2.18
N SER A 150 3.72 4.13 -3.29
CA SER A 150 5.09 4.21 -3.86
C SER A 150 5.44 5.47 -4.67
N ARG A 151 4.52 6.40 -4.91
CA ARG A 151 4.82 7.57 -5.76
C ARG A 151 5.71 8.56 -5.02
N ALA A 152 6.97 8.72 -5.44
CA ALA A 152 7.94 9.60 -4.77
C ALA A 152 7.43 11.03 -4.49
N GLN A 153 6.62 11.60 -5.40
CA GLN A 153 6.00 12.93 -5.26
C GLN A 153 4.81 12.97 -4.29
N GLU A 154 4.27 11.80 -3.93
CA GLU A 154 3.06 11.60 -3.14
C GLU A 154 3.28 10.67 -1.92
N LEU A 155 4.52 10.29 -1.63
CA LEU A 155 4.96 9.54 -0.43
C LEU A 155 4.61 10.35 0.82
N LYS A 156 3.35 10.31 1.24
CA LYS A 156 2.91 10.95 2.47
C LYS A 156 2.98 9.93 3.57
N SER A 157 3.82 10.24 4.55
CA SER A 157 3.76 9.54 5.81
C SER A 157 2.44 9.85 6.51
N CYS A 158 1.97 8.86 7.26
CA CYS A 158 0.79 8.93 8.09
C CYS A 158 1.18 8.59 9.51
N THR A 159 0.69 9.35 10.48
CA THR A 159 1.05 9.13 11.88
C THR A 159 0.11 8.10 12.48
N ILE A 160 0.67 6.98 12.93
CA ILE A 160 -0.05 5.92 13.64
C ILE A 160 0.36 5.95 15.09
N LYS A 161 -0.64 5.86 15.97
CA LYS A 161 -0.41 5.73 17.42
C LYS A 161 0.46 4.49 17.67
N ASN A 162 1.55 4.64 18.41
CA ASN A 162 2.54 3.61 18.76
C ASN A 162 3.53 3.18 17.65
N LEU A 163 3.31 3.56 16.39
CA LEU A 163 4.22 3.24 15.27
C LEU A 163 4.92 4.47 14.67
N GLY A 164 4.50 5.69 15.05
CA GLY A 164 5.11 6.91 14.54
C GLY A 164 4.68 7.22 13.11
N LYS A 165 5.59 7.74 12.29
CA LYS A 165 5.31 8.08 10.89
C LYS A 165 5.47 6.83 10.03
N VAL A 166 4.39 6.36 9.40
CA VAL A 166 4.42 5.19 8.52
C VAL A 166 4.28 5.63 7.07
N ILE A 167 5.15 5.11 6.20
CA ILE A 167 5.08 5.21 4.74
C ILE A 167 4.72 3.83 4.22
N MET A 168 3.84 3.74 3.23
CA MET A 168 3.52 2.47 2.59
C MET A 168 4.14 2.43 1.20
N SER A 169 4.59 1.26 0.77
CA SER A 169 5.00 1.01 -0.60
C SER A 169 4.20 -0.15 -1.21
N ASN A 170 4.04 -0.11 -2.52
CA ASN A 170 3.57 -1.18 -3.40
C ASN A 170 2.16 -1.69 -3.08
N THR A 171 1.26 -0.76 -2.75
CA THR A 171 -0.14 -1.05 -2.41
C THR A 171 -1.03 -1.41 -3.61
N CYS A 172 -0.48 -1.43 -4.83
CA CYS A 172 -1.22 -1.57 -6.08
C CYS A 172 -2.18 -2.79 -6.12
N ALA A 173 -1.79 -3.93 -5.55
CA ALA A 173 -2.64 -5.12 -5.49
C ALA A 173 -3.89 -4.87 -4.64
N PHE A 174 -3.72 -4.26 -3.46
CA PHE A 174 -4.80 -3.91 -2.55
C PHE A 174 -5.72 -2.85 -3.18
N ASP A 175 -5.13 -1.84 -3.81
CA ASP A 175 -5.84 -0.78 -4.50
C ASP A 175 -6.69 -1.33 -5.66
N THR A 176 -6.16 -2.31 -6.38
CA THR A 176 -6.85 -3.00 -7.49
C THR A 176 -8.07 -3.78 -7.01
N VAL A 177 -7.91 -4.63 -5.98
CA VAL A 177 -9.04 -5.39 -5.41
C VAL A 177 -10.09 -4.44 -4.84
N SER A 178 -9.65 -3.41 -4.12
CA SER A 178 -10.54 -2.40 -3.53
C SER A 178 -11.32 -1.62 -4.58
N ALA A 179 -10.68 -1.27 -5.70
CA ALA A 179 -11.33 -0.53 -6.79
C ALA A 179 -12.45 -1.34 -7.44
N ILE A 180 -12.21 -2.64 -7.71
CA ILE A 180 -13.22 -3.51 -8.30
C ILE A 180 -14.39 -3.71 -7.33
N LEU A 181 -14.12 -3.99 -6.05
CA LEU A 181 -15.17 -4.17 -5.04
C LEU A 181 -15.96 -2.89 -4.79
N MET A 182 -15.29 -1.73 -4.80
CA MET A 182 -15.97 -0.43 -4.71
C MET A 182 -16.93 -0.24 -5.89
N VAL A 183 -16.52 -0.61 -7.11
CA VAL A 183 -17.44 -0.60 -8.27
C VAL A 183 -18.60 -1.57 -8.05
N SER A 184 -18.31 -2.81 -7.63
CA SER A 184 -19.35 -3.81 -7.36
C SER A 184 -20.40 -3.31 -6.36
N ILE A 185 -19.98 -2.69 -5.26
CA ILE A 185 -20.88 -2.17 -4.22
C ILE A 185 -21.71 -0.97 -4.71
N ASN A 186 -21.15 -0.13 -5.58
CA ASN A 186 -21.87 1.05 -6.07
C ASN A 186 -22.80 0.75 -7.26
N ASP A 187 -22.48 -0.27 -8.05
CA ASP A 187 -23.20 -0.57 -9.28
C ASP A 187 -24.15 -1.79 -9.14
N SER A 188 -24.13 -2.54 -8.03
CA SER A 188 -25.08 -3.62 -7.71
C SER A 188 -25.77 -3.37 -6.37
N ASP A 189 -27.06 -3.04 -6.42
CA ASP A 189 -27.89 -2.87 -5.22
C ASP A 189 -27.98 -4.17 -4.41
N GLU A 190 -28.09 -5.32 -5.09
CA GLU A 190 -28.19 -6.62 -4.45
C GLU A 190 -26.90 -6.97 -3.70
N TYR A 191 -25.75 -6.79 -4.34
CA TYR A 191 -24.46 -7.00 -3.70
C TYR A 191 -24.25 -6.04 -2.53
N LYS A 192 -24.66 -4.77 -2.69
CA LYS A 192 -24.56 -3.77 -1.63
C LYS A 192 -25.34 -4.17 -0.37
N VAL A 193 -26.59 -4.62 -0.52
CA VAL A 193 -27.42 -5.08 0.62
C VAL A 193 -26.69 -6.19 1.37
N LYS A 194 -26.14 -7.17 0.63
CA LYS A 194 -25.37 -8.24 1.24
C LYS A 194 -24.11 -7.74 1.96
N VAL A 195 -23.39 -6.78 1.39
CA VAL A 195 -22.21 -6.17 2.03
C VAL A 195 -22.59 -5.42 3.31
N ASP A 196 -23.70 -4.69 3.31
CA ASP A 196 -24.19 -3.93 4.48
C ASP A 196 -24.59 -4.87 5.64
N GLU A 197 -25.07 -6.08 5.33
CA GLU A 197 -25.38 -7.14 6.32
C GLU A 197 -24.12 -7.82 6.88
N CYS A 198 -23.01 -7.76 6.14
CA CYS A 198 -21.76 -8.44 6.51
C CYS A 198 -20.94 -7.63 7.53
N ASN A 199 -20.29 -8.33 8.47
CA ASN A 199 -19.36 -7.70 9.41
C ASN A 199 -17.89 -7.73 8.95
N ASN A 200 -17.65 -7.64 7.65
CA ASN A 200 -16.30 -7.65 7.11
C ASN A 200 -15.70 -6.23 7.06
N GLU A 201 -14.61 -6.01 7.79
CA GLU A 201 -13.95 -4.69 7.88
C GLU A 201 -13.44 -4.18 6.53
N PHE A 202 -13.01 -5.06 5.63
CA PHE A 202 -12.50 -4.66 4.31
C PHE A 202 -13.60 -4.20 3.37
N LEU A 203 -14.74 -4.87 3.35
CA LEU A 203 -15.88 -4.43 2.55
C LEU A 203 -16.50 -3.14 3.07
N LYS A 204 -16.55 -2.95 4.40
CA LYS A 204 -16.96 -1.66 4.99
C LYS A 204 -15.99 -0.54 4.61
N PHE A 205 -14.69 -0.83 4.63
CA PHE A 205 -13.70 0.09 4.11
C PHE A 205 -13.94 0.42 2.63
N THR A 206 -14.17 -0.56 1.76
CA THR A 206 -14.34 -0.28 0.32
C THR A 206 -15.63 0.49 0.03
N ALA A 207 -16.68 0.29 0.83
CA ALA A 207 -17.93 1.05 0.74
C ALA A 207 -17.77 2.53 1.16
N GLU A 208 -17.01 2.80 2.23
CA GLU A 208 -16.90 4.16 2.80
C GLU A 208 -15.60 4.90 2.43
N LEU A 209 -14.59 4.17 1.97
CA LEU A 209 -13.20 4.59 1.79
C LEU A 209 -12.58 5.22 3.06
N THR A 210 -12.80 4.58 4.21
CA THR A 210 -12.36 5.04 5.55
C THR A 210 -11.27 4.14 6.16
N TYR A 211 -10.20 4.71 6.72
CA TYR A 211 -9.18 3.96 7.50
C TYR A 211 -8.30 2.93 6.75
N TYR A 212 -8.08 3.13 5.46
CA TYR A 212 -7.18 2.36 4.55
C TYR A 212 -5.90 1.76 5.17
N LEU A 213 -5.10 2.57 5.86
CA LEU A 213 -3.79 2.21 6.42
C LEU A 213 -3.88 1.18 7.55
N LEU A 214 -4.78 1.42 8.51
CA LEU A 214 -4.92 0.54 9.68
C LEU A 214 -5.37 -0.84 9.26
N LEU A 215 -6.23 -0.90 8.23
CA LEU A 215 -6.72 -2.16 7.71
C LEU A 215 -5.60 -2.97 7.05
N MET A 216 -4.78 -2.37 6.18
CA MET A 216 -3.65 -3.08 5.58
C MET A 216 -2.66 -3.59 6.62
N LEU A 217 -2.29 -2.77 7.61
CA LEU A 217 -1.39 -3.21 8.68
C LEU A 217 -1.99 -4.36 9.50
N LYS A 218 -3.29 -4.28 9.83
CA LYS A 218 -3.98 -5.30 10.64
C LYS A 218 -4.22 -6.60 9.88
N LYS A 219 -4.61 -6.52 8.60
CA LYS A 219 -5.05 -7.68 7.81
C LYS A 219 -3.94 -8.30 6.98
N LEU A 220 -3.05 -7.51 6.40
CA LEU A 220 -1.98 -8.02 5.53
C LEU A 220 -0.66 -8.25 6.28
N ASN A 221 -0.50 -7.66 7.47
CA ASN A 221 0.70 -7.77 8.30
C ASN A 221 2.00 -7.59 7.49
N PRO A 222 2.17 -6.44 6.79
CA PRO A 222 3.32 -6.21 5.92
C PRO A 222 4.62 -6.15 6.72
N GLU A 223 5.74 -6.45 6.05
CA GLU A 223 7.07 -6.24 6.64
C GLU A 223 7.27 -4.75 6.97
N LEU A 224 7.74 -4.48 8.19
CA LEU A 224 8.02 -3.13 8.67
C LEU A 224 9.52 -2.91 8.73
N GLU A 225 10.01 -1.93 7.97
CA GLU A 225 11.39 -1.49 7.97
C GLU A 225 11.50 -0.13 8.66
N ILE A 226 12.30 -0.04 9.72
CA ILE A 226 12.54 1.22 10.42
C ILE A 226 13.54 2.04 9.60
N LEU A 227 13.11 3.22 9.17
CA LEU A 227 13.95 4.23 8.53
C LEU A 227 14.41 5.27 9.56
N GLY A 228 15.29 6.17 9.13
CA GLY A 228 15.68 7.33 9.93
C GLY A 228 14.50 8.25 10.30
N TYR A 229 14.71 9.10 11.30
CA TYR A 229 13.76 10.16 11.71
C TYR A 229 12.38 9.65 12.18
N ASN A 230 12.33 8.57 12.97
CA ASN A 230 11.09 7.97 13.48
C ASN A 230 10.06 7.66 12.39
N THR A 231 10.56 7.19 11.24
CA THR A 231 9.75 6.81 10.10
C THR A 231 9.86 5.30 9.88
N THR A 232 8.74 4.65 9.59
CA THR A 232 8.68 3.21 9.29
C THR A 232 8.14 3.04 7.87
N LEU A 233 8.80 2.24 7.06
CA LEU A 233 8.31 1.79 5.77
C LEU A 233 7.58 0.46 5.95
N ALA A 234 6.29 0.45 5.64
CA ALA A 234 5.51 -0.77 5.51
C ALA A 234 5.57 -1.25 4.05
N LYS A 235 6.23 -2.38 3.81
CA LYS A 235 6.34 -3.01 2.49
C LYS A 235 5.07 -3.81 2.22
N CYS A 236 4.10 -3.20 1.54
CA CYS A 236 2.82 -3.85 1.23
C CYS A 236 2.87 -4.69 -0.06
N GLU A 237 4.04 -5.22 -0.41
CA GLU A 237 4.22 -6.09 -1.57
C GLU A 237 3.45 -7.40 -1.34
N THR A 238 2.36 -7.57 -2.08
CA THR A 238 1.49 -8.73 -1.96
C THR A 238 0.87 -9.08 -3.30
N VAL A 239 0.47 -10.34 -3.45
CA VAL A 239 -0.36 -10.81 -4.55
C VAL A 239 -1.85 -10.67 -4.21
N ALA A 240 -2.69 -10.60 -5.24
CA ALA A 240 -4.14 -10.48 -5.07
C ALA A 240 -4.75 -11.65 -4.29
N SER A 241 -4.30 -12.88 -4.53
CA SER A 241 -4.76 -14.08 -3.82
C SER A 241 -4.56 -13.97 -2.30
N ASN A 242 -3.45 -13.39 -1.84
CA ASN A 242 -3.21 -13.13 -0.42
C ASN A 242 -4.20 -12.10 0.16
N ILE A 243 -4.58 -11.06 -0.62
CA ILE A 243 -5.60 -10.10 -0.18
C ILE A 243 -6.95 -10.79 0.01
N PHE A 244 -7.38 -11.64 -0.94
CA PHE A 244 -8.61 -12.41 -0.78
C PHE A 244 -8.54 -13.33 0.45
N ASN A 245 -7.40 -14.00 0.66
CA ASN A 245 -7.21 -14.90 1.78
C ASN A 245 -7.16 -14.22 3.15
N CYS A 246 -6.67 -12.99 3.24
CA CYS A 246 -6.52 -12.29 4.52
C CYS A 246 -7.68 -11.31 4.80
N ALA A 247 -8.10 -10.54 3.81
CA ALA A 247 -9.09 -9.48 3.97
C ALA A 247 -10.54 -10.00 3.83
N LEU A 248 -10.73 -11.10 3.09
CA LEU A 248 -12.03 -11.67 2.75
C LEU A 248 -12.21 -13.12 3.22
N ALA A 249 -11.39 -13.57 4.18
CA ALA A 249 -11.43 -14.92 4.74
C ALA A 249 -12.82 -15.36 5.25
N GLU A 250 -13.61 -14.40 5.75
CA GLU A 250 -14.95 -14.63 6.30
C GLU A 250 -16.04 -14.77 5.22
N LEU A 251 -15.71 -14.40 3.98
CA LEU A 251 -16.61 -14.40 2.82
C LEU A 251 -15.89 -15.08 1.65
N PRO A 252 -15.72 -16.41 1.70
CA PRO A 252 -15.07 -17.14 0.63
C PRO A 252 -15.97 -17.23 -0.61
N SER A 253 -15.37 -17.53 -1.76
CA SER A 253 -16.09 -17.79 -3.01
C SER A 253 -16.73 -19.19 -3.07
N ALA A 254 -16.21 -20.14 -2.28
CA ALA A 254 -16.75 -21.49 -2.18
C ALA A 254 -16.39 -22.17 -0.86
N TYR A 255 -17.07 -23.28 -0.57
CA TYR A 255 -16.82 -24.17 0.55
C TYR A 255 -16.73 -25.61 0.06
N ASP A 256 -15.64 -26.30 0.41
CA ASP A 256 -15.48 -27.73 0.17
C ASP A 256 -15.84 -28.51 1.44
N TYR A 257 -16.73 -29.49 1.30
CA TYR A 257 -17.04 -30.48 2.32
C TYR A 257 -16.41 -31.80 1.93
N ILE A 258 -15.67 -32.40 2.86
CA ILE A 258 -14.96 -33.66 2.64
C ILE A 258 -15.40 -34.64 3.71
N GLU A 259 -15.96 -35.75 3.27
CA GLU A 259 -16.41 -36.84 4.14
C GLU A 259 -15.82 -38.17 3.67
N CYS A 260 -15.29 -38.96 4.61
CA CYS A 260 -15.00 -40.36 4.36
C CYS A 260 -16.10 -41.23 4.96
N ASN A 261 -16.53 -42.25 4.21
CA ASN A 261 -17.49 -43.24 4.71
C ASN A 261 -16.97 -44.06 5.91
N ILE A 262 -15.66 -44.10 6.14
CA ILE A 262 -15.06 -44.68 7.34
C ILE A 262 -14.99 -43.58 8.40
N LYS A 263 -15.83 -43.68 9.44
CA LYS A 263 -15.98 -42.66 10.50
C LYS A 263 -14.69 -42.34 11.26
N ASN A 264 -13.77 -43.29 11.32
CA ASN A 264 -12.47 -43.13 11.97
C ASN A 264 -11.34 -42.75 10.98
N CYS A 265 -11.61 -42.59 9.67
CA CYS A 265 -10.68 -41.92 8.73
C CYS A 265 -10.67 -40.46 9.18
N GLY A 266 -9.66 -40.01 9.94
CA GLY A 266 -9.51 -38.63 10.43
C GLY A 266 -9.43 -37.54 9.34
N ARG A 267 -9.86 -37.87 8.12
CA ARG A 267 -9.94 -37.03 6.92
C ARG A 267 -11.36 -36.54 6.64
N THR A 268 -12.36 -36.96 7.41
CA THR A 268 -13.64 -36.25 7.48
C THR A 268 -13.40 -34.94 8.21
N ASN A 269 -13.66 -33.82 7.53
CA ASN A 269 -13.51 -32.52 8.19
C ASN A 269 -14.73 -32.24 9.07
N GLU A 270 -14.49 -31.68 10.25
CA GLU A 270 -15.57 -31.27 11.16
C GLU A 270 -16.38 -30.08 10.61
N GLY A 271 -15.81 -29.33 9.66
CA GLY A 271 -16.47 -28.19 9.02
C GLY A 271 -16.01 -27.98 7.57
N PRO A 272 -16.67 -27.07 6.83
CA PRO A 272 -16.30 -26.77 5.46
C PRO A 272 -14.92 -26.12 5.36
N ILE A 273 -14.16 -26.45 4.32
CA ILE A 273 -12.92 -25.76 3.95
C ILE A 273 -13.29 -24.53 3.11
N PRO A 274 -12.99 -23.30 3.56
CA PRO A 274 -13.25 -22.10 2.77
C PRO A 274 -12.25 -21.99 1.61
N ILE A 275 -12.77 -21.60 0.44
CA ILE A 275 -12.00 -21.28 -0.76
C ILE A 275 -12.26 -19.81 -1.09
N ASN A 276 -11.34 -18.94 -0.70
CA ASN A 276 -11.52 -17.50 -0.92
C ASN A 276 -11.43 -17.14 -2.40
N ILE A 277 -10.47 -17.71 -3.12
CA ILE A 277 -10.29 -17.50 -4.56
C ILE A 277 -10.23 -18.84 -5.31
N ILE A 278 -10.93 -18.90 -6.44
CA ILE A 278 -11.05 -20.07 -7.29
C ILE A 278 -9.99 -20.02 -8.38
N THR A 279 -9.09 -20.98 -8.42
CA THR A 279 -8.07 -21.04 -9.47
C THR A 279 -8.59 -21.76 -10.71
N TYR A 280 -8.71 -21.03 -11.83
CA TYR A 280 -9.08 -21.56 -13.14
C TYR A 280 -7.84 -21.63 -14.05
N THR A 281 -7.58 -22.80 -14.62
CA THR A 281 -6.49 -23.03 -15.54
C THR A 281 -7.00 -23.05 -16.99
N THR A 282 -6.30 -22.34 -17.89
CA THR A 282 -6.60 -22.28 -19.32
C THR A 282 -5.31 -22.38 -20.15
N ASN A 283 -5.42 -22.77 -21.42
CA ASN A 283 -4.27 -23.03 -22.30
C ASN A 283 -4.28 -22.06 -23.51
N ASN A 284 -4.14 -20.74 -23.27
CA ASN A 284 -4.30 -19.67 -24.27
C ASN A 284 -5.65 -19.59 -25.03
N ASP A 285 -6.52 -20.59 -24.91
CA ASP A 285 -7.85 -20.63 -25.53
C ASP A 285 -8.87 -19.66 -24.90
N GLY A 286 -8.39 -18.66 -24.14
CA GLY A 286 -9.23 -17.67 -23.47
C GLY A 286 -9.99 -18.24 -22.28
N LEU A 287 -11.26 -17.81 -22.13
CA LEU A 287 -12.08 -18.08 -20.94
C LEU A 287 -13.40 -18.81 -21.25
N TYR A 288 -13.55 -19.39 -22.44
CA TYR A 288 -14.79 -20.08 -22.84
C TYR A 288 -15.15 -21.26 -21.92
N GLY A 289 -14.15 -21.94 -21.35
CA GLY A 289 -14.34 -23.07 -20.43
C GLY A 289 -14.69 -22.70 -18.98
N LEU A 290 -14.68 -21.41 -18.62
CA LEU A 290 -14.82 -20.97 -17.22
C LEU A 290 -16.17 -21.39 -16.61
N GLN A 291 -17.27 -21.22 -17.35
CA GLN A 291 -18.60 -21.64 -16.89
C GLN A 291 -18.65 -23.15 -16.66
N THR A 292 -18.17 -23.95 -17.63
CA THR A 292 -18.15 -25.41 -17.54
C THR A 292 -17.31 -25.89 -16.35
N TYR A 293 -16.17 -25.22 -16.10
CA TYR A 293 -15.33 -25.51 -14.94
C TYR A 293 -16.04 -25.22 -13.60
N LEU A 294 -16.75 -24.09 -13.49
CA LEU A 294 -17.50 -23.78 -12.27
C LEU A 294 -18.66 -24.77 -12.06
N SER A 295 -19.39 -25.10 -13.13
CA SER A 295 -20.45 -26.10 -13.10
C SER A 295 -19.93 -27.49 -12.74
N SER A 296 -18.70 -27.86 -13.14
CA SER A 296 -18.14 -29.15 -12.77
C SER A 296 -17.68 -29.20 -11.31
N ARG A 297 -17.30 -28.05 -10.74
CA ARG A 297 -16.82 -27.95 -9.36
C ARG A 297 -17.87 -28.30 -8.31
N VAL A 298 -19.15 -28.06 -8.60
CA VAL A 298 -20.27 -28.42 -7.71
C VAL A 298 -20.66 -29.89 -7.79
N ASN A 299 -20.11 -30.65 -8.75
CA ASN A 299 -20.39 -32.07 -8.85
C ASN A 299 -19.79 -32.82 -7.66
N ILE A 300 -20.47 -33.91 -7.28
CA ILE A 300 -19.98 -34.80 -6.23
C ILE A 300 -18.78 -35.58 -6.76
N GLU A 301 -17.60 -35.32 -6.21
CA GLU A 301 -16.39 -36.08 -6.51
C GLU A 301 -16.24 -37.24 -5.53
N LYS A 302 -16.00 -38.45 -6.05
CA LYS A 302 -15.77 -39.65 -5.24
C LYS A 302 -14.40 -40.22 -5.57
N MET A 303 -13.58 -40.43 -4.54
CA MET A 303 -12.21 -40.93 -4.67
C MET A 303 -11.86 -41.83 -3.47
N ARG A 304 -10.79 -42.62 -3.56
CA ARG A 304 -10.29 -43.41 -2.41
C ARG A 304 -9.75 -42.47 -1.31
N CYS A 305 -10.04 -42.71 -0.01
CA CYS A 305 -9.59 -41.86 1.13
C CYS A 305 -8.05 -41.75 1.11
N GLY A 306 -7.38 -42.91 1.09
CA GLY A 306 -5.92 -43.02 1.07
C GLY A 306 -5.22 -42.29 2.22
N TYR A 307 -5.96 -41.94 3.27
CA TYR A 307 -5.44 -41.25 4.44
C TYR A 307 -4.67 -42.23 5.31
N ILE A 308 -3.50 -41.84 5.77
CA ILE A 308 -2.66 -42.63 6.66
C ILE A 308 -2.63 -41.90 7.99
N ASN A 309 -3.14 -42.54 9.04
CA ASN A 309 -3.02 -42.07 10.43
C ASN A 309 -2.47 -43.25 11.25
N ASP A 310 -1.15 -43.26 11.44
CA ASP A 310 -0.41 -44.29 12.18
C ASP A 310 -0.83 -45.75 11.86
N GLY A 311 -0.80 -46.14 10.58
CA GLY A 311 -1.15 -47.48 10.15
C GLY A 311 -1.32 -47.64 8.63
N GLU A 312 -2.10 -48.63 8.21
CA GLU A 312 -2.43 -48.87 6.80
C GLU A 312 -3.28 -47.73 6.21
N PRO A 313 -3.17 -47.43 4.90
CA PRO A 313 -3.94 -46.39 4.26
C PRO A 313 -5.44 -46.72 4.28
N CYS A 314 -6.25 -45.74 4.62
CA CYS A 314 -7.69 -45.87 4.62
C CYS A 314 -8.22 -46.23 3.22
N GLU A 315 -8.87 -47.39 3.12
CA GLU A 315 -9.51 -47.90 1.89
C GLU A 315 -10.92 -47.34 1.67
N GLY A 316 -11.39 -46.46 2.55
CA GLY A 316 -12.70 -45.84 2.47
C GLY A 316 -12.90 -45.01 1.21
N LEU A 317 -14.14 -44.67 0.93
CA LEU A 317 -14.53 -43.74 -0.12
C LEU A 317 -14.62 -42.34 0.48
N LYS A 318 -13.81 -41.43 -0.05
CA LYS A 318 -13.88 -40.00 0.20
C LYS A 318 -14.84 -39.38 -0.80
N THR A 319 -15.81 -38.65 -0.29
CA THR A 319 -16.72 -37.81 -1.07
C THR A 319 -16.36 -36.35 -0.83
N LYS A 320 -16.27 -35.59 -1.90
CA LYS A 320 -16.11 -34.14 -1.86
C LYS A 320 -17.34 -33.49 -2.51
N THR A 321 -17.93 -32.54 -1.82
CA THR A 321 -19.01 -31.69 -2.34
C THR A 321 -18.63 -30.23 -2.18
N THR A 322 -18.96 -29.41 -3.17
CA THR A 322 -18.61 -27.99 -3.17
C THR A 322 -19.89 -27.15 -3.16
N THR A 323 -19.96 -26.15 -2.30
CA THR A 323 -20.99 -25.11 -2.34
C THR A 323 -20.35 -23.79 -2.74
N ILE A 324 -20.93 -23.13 -3.74
CA ILE A 324 -20.48 -21.83 -4.22
C ILE A 324 -21.15 -20.71 -3.40
N SER A 325 -20.42 -19.64 -3.13
CA SER A 325 -20.88 -18.47 -2.39
C SER A 325 -22.00 -17.75 -3.12
N GLU A 326 -23.06 -17.39 -2.39
CA GLU A 326 -24.22 -16.65 -2.93
C GLU A 326 -23.94 -15.15 -3.15
N TYR A 327 -22.71 -14.68 -2.89
CA TYR A 327 -22.37 -13.26 -2.87
C TYR A 327 -21.52 -12.86 -4.08
N HIS A 328 -20.40 -13.58 -4.25
CA HIS A 328 -19.36 -13.24 -5.20
C HIS A 328 -18.52 -14.45 -5.57
N LEU A 329 -17.82 -14.31 -6.70
CA LEU A 329 -16.80 -15.23 -7.16
C LEU A 329 -15.53 -14.44 -7.43
N PHE A 330 -14.46 -14.81 -6.74
CA PHE A 330 -13.10 -14.41 -7.08
C PHE A 330 -12.45 -15.55 -7.84
N VAL A 331 -11.98 -15.27 -9.06
CA VAL A 331 -11.37 -16.28 -9.92
C VAL A 331 -9.96 -15.86 -10.28
N GLU A 332 -8.95 -16.63 -9.87
CA GLU A 332 -7.57 -16.49 -10.30
C GLU A 332 -7.37 -17.23 -11.62
N ILE A 333 -6.66 -16.61 -12.57
CA ILE A 333 -6.42 -17.18 -13.89
C ILE A 333 -4.97 -17.68 -13.98
N LEU A 334 -4.80 -18.97 -14.27
CA LEU A 334 -3.51 -19.57 -14.61
C LEU A 334 -3.51 -19.95 -16.09
N ASN A 335 -2.62 -19.35 -16.88
CA ASN A 335 -2.53 -19.65 -18.31
C ASN A 335 -1.48 -20.73 -18.58
N TRP A 336 -1.84 -21.99 -18.33
CA TRP A 336 -0.93 -23.12 -18.46
C TRP A 336 -0.80 -23.57 -19.93
N GLU A 337 0.33 -23.28 -20.55
CA GLU A 337 0.68 -23.90 -21.82
C GLU A 337 1.18 -25.32 -21.57
N GLY A 338 0.25 -26.27 -21.56
CA GLY A 338 0.59 -27.69 -21.51
C GLY A 338 1.15 -28.14 -22.86
N ASP A 339 2.44 -27.89 -23.12
CA ASP A 339 3.38 -28.87 -23.68
C ASP A 339 4.75 -28.26 -24.09
N GLU A 340 5.79 -29.08 -23.86
CA GLU A 340 7.16 -29.04 -24.38
C GLU A 340 8.23 -28.11 -23.74
N LYS A 341 9.06 -28.76 -22.90
CA LYS A 341 10.48 -28.48 -22.55
C LYS A 341 10.81 -27.70 -21.27
N GLY A 342 9.85 -27.28 -20.46
CA GLY A 342 10.15 -26.67 -19.16
C GLY A 342 9.16 -27.07 -18.08
N ASN A 343 9.67 -27.59 -16.96
CA ASN A 343 8.93 -27.58 -15.69
C ASN A 343 8.82 -26.11 -15.25
N PHE A 344 7.88 -25.35 -15.81
CA PHE A 344 7.66 -23.98 -15.39
C PHE A 344 6.96 -24.00 -14.02
N SER A 345 7.55 -23.30 -13.04
CA SER A 345 6.84 -22.95 -11.81
C SER A 345 5.56 -22.20 -12.16
N SER A 346 4.49 -22.34 -11.37
CA SER A 346 3.27 -21.52 -11.49
C SER A 346 3.56 -20.01 -11.44
N GLU A 347 4.72 -19.64 -10.90
CA GLU A 347 5.25 -18.28 -10.88
C GLU A 347 5.86 -17.81 -12.21
N ALA A 348 6.25 -18.72 -13.11
CA ALA A 348 6.89 -18.40 -14.38
C ALA A 348 5.92 -18.43 -15.57
N VAL A 349 4.76 -19.06 -15.41
CA VAL A 349 3.70 -19.22 -16.43
C VAL A 349 3.31 -17.86 -17.02
N PRO A 350 3.14 -17.69 -18.35
CA PRO A 350 2.74 -16.41 -18.95
C PRO A 350 1.35 -15.95 -18.45
N GLN A 351 1.03 -14.67 -18.60
CA GLN A 351 -0.30 -14.15 -18.28
C GLN A 351 -1.24 -14.29 -19.48
N LEU A 352 -2.52 -14.57 -19.21
CA LEU A 352 -3.52 -14.61 -20.26
C LEU A 352 -3.72 -13.20 -20.84
N GLN A 353 -3.43 -13.03 -22.13
CA GLN A 353 -3.78 -11.82 -22.87
C GLN A 353 -5.16 -11.99 -23.47
N ILE A 354 -6.14 -11.19 -23.03
CA ILE A 354 -7.52 -11.31 -23.49
C ILE A 354 -8.16 -9.93 -23.68
N ALA A 355 -9.01 -9.78 -24.70
CA ALA A 355 -9.81 -8.57 -24.83
C ALA A 355 -10.95 -8.57 -23.81
N LEU A 356 -11.26 -7.41 -23.23
CA LEU A 356 -12.31 -7.28 -22.21
C LEU A 356 -13.67 -7.85 -22.66
N LYS A 357 -14.02 -7.69 -23.95
CA LYS A 357 -15.25 -8.22 -24.57
C LYS A 357 -15.30 -9.76 -24.66
N ASP A 358 -14.17 -10.44 -24.57
CA ASP A 358 -14.07 -11.90 -24.73
C ASP A 358 -14.10 -12.61 -23.35
N ILE A 359 -14.21 -11.85 -22.26
CA ILE A 359 -14.40 -12.37 -20.91
C ILE A 359 -15.89 -12.65 -20.70
N PRO A 360 -16.28 -13.85 -20.21
CA PRO A 360 -17.67 -14.14 -19.89
C PRO A 360 -18.26 -13.07 -18.97
N GLU A 361 -19.30 -12.38 -19.42
CA GLU A 361 -19.90 -11.31 -18.61
C GLU A 361 -20.81 -11.84 -17.51
N ILE A 362 -21.32 -13.06 -17.69
CA ILE A 362 -22.30 -13.70 -16.81
C ILE A 362 -21.83 -15.12 -16.54
N LEU A 363 -21.87 -15.51 -15.26
CA LEU A 363 -21.70 -16.88 -14.81
C LEU A 363 -22.95 -17.30 -14.04
N ILE A 364 -23.36 -18.55 -14.18
CA ILE A 364 -24.56 -19.09 -13.54
C ILE A 364 -24.18 -20.33 -12.75
N ASN A 365 -24.50 -20.36 -11.46
CA ASN A 365 -24.31 -21.55 -10.63
C ASN A 365 -25.45 -21.71 -9.63
N SER A 366 -26.03 -22.91 -9.57
CA SER A 366 -27.15 -23.24 -8.66
C SER A 366 -28.33 -22.26 -8.72
N GLY A 367 -28.62 -21.72 -9.91
CA GLY A 367 -29.70 -20.74 -10.12
C GLY A 367 -29.34 -19.29 -9.75
N ILE A 368 -28.13 -19.04 -9.23
CA ILE A 368 -27.61 -17.70 -8.95
C ILE A 368 -26.86 -17.21 -10.17
N THR A 369 -27.14 -15.97 -10.57
CA THR A 369 -26.46 -15.28 -11.66
C THR A 369 -25.41 -14.35 -11.08
N TYR A 370 -24.18 -14.43 -11.57
CA TYR A 370 -23.09 -13.54 -11.20
C TYR A 370 -22.67 -12.74 -12.43
N GLU A 371 -22.59 -11.42 -12.29
CA GLU A 371 -22.12 -10.50 -13.31
C GLU A 371 -20.66 -10.14 -13.09
N LEU A 372 -19.90 -10.05 -14.18
CA LEU A 372 -18.52 -9.57 -14.18
C LEU A 372 -18.48 -8.09 -13.78
N ARG A 373 -17.79 -7.79 -12.67
CA ARG A 373 -17.63 -6.42 -12.16
C ARG A 373 -16.27 -5.82 -12.53
N GLY A 374 -15.23 -6.64 -12.60
CA GLY A 374 -13.94 -6.16 -13.05
C GLY A 374 -12.89 -7.24 -13.18
N VAL A 375 -11.78 -6.81 -13.78
CA VAL A 375 -10.60 -7.61 -14.07
C VAL A 375 -9.42 -7.00 -13.36
N GLY A 376 -8.76 -7.80 -12.53
CA GLY A 376 -7.46 -7.49 -11.98
C GLY A 376 -6.38 -7.80 -13.01
N CYS A 377 -5.67 -6.76 -13.43
CA CYS A 377 -4.58 -6.86 -14.37
C CYS A 377 -3.25 -6.75 -13.63
N TYR A 378 -2.24 -7.48 -14.08
CA TYR A 378 -0.90 -7.37 -13.53
C TYR A 378 0.12 -7.17 -14.65
N ARG A 379 0.96 -6.13 -14.56
CA ARG A 379 2.09 -5.89 -15.47
C ARG A 379 3.37 -6.33 -14.77
N ARG A 380 4.02 -7.36 -15.31
CA ARG A 380 5.34 -7.79 -14.84
C ARG A 380 6.39 -6.72 -15.10
N SER A 381 7.37 -6.64 -14.21
CA SER A 381 8.62 -5.98 -14.53
C SER A 381 9.37 -6.80 -15.61
N PRO A 382 10.16 -6.17 -16.50
CA PRO A 382 10.77 -6.86 -17.66
C PRO A 382 11.62 -8.10 -17.37
N ASN A 383 12.00 -8.37 -16.11
CA ASN A 383 12.98 -9.39 -15.74
C ASN A 383 12.49 -10.42 -14.69
N SER A 384 11.17 -10.62 -14.48
CA SER A 384 10.76 -11.19 -13.19
C SER A 384 9.50 -12.08 -13.14
N LEU A 385 9.46 -12.95 -12.10
CA LEU A 385 8.42 -13.96 -11.79
C LEU A 385 7.05 -13.33 -11.45
N ARG A 386 5.95 -14.09 -11.39
CA ARG A 386 4.62 -13.58 -10.96
C ARG A 386 4.64 -12.93 -9.59
N THR A 387 5.47 -13.43 -8.69
CA THR A 387 5.66 -12.93 -7.32
C THR A 387 6.59 -11.73 -7.20
N SER A 388 7.20 -11.31 -8.31
CA SER A 388 8.11 -10.16 -8.31
C SER A 388 7.41 -8.82 -8.15
N THR A 389 8.17 -7.76 -7.92
CA THR A 389 7.66 -6.39 -7.92
C THR A 389 7.19 -5.99 -9.32
N GLY A 390 5.88 -6.05 -9.55
CA GLY A 390 5.23 -5.52 -10.75
C GLY A 390 4.17 -4.49 -10.40
N HIS A 391 3.20 -4.30 -11.30
CA HIS A 391 2.16 -3.29 -11.13
C HIS A 391 0.76 -3.86 -11.37
N TYR A 392 -0.09 -3.81 -10.34
CA TYR A 392 -1.50 -4.16 -10.44
C TYR A 392 -2.36 -2.94 -10.79
N TYR A 393 -3.36 -3.15 -11.63
CA TYR A 393 -4.39 -2.17 -11.94
C TYR A 393 -5.71 -2.87 -12.29
N ALA A 394 -6.83 -2.15 -12.19
CA ALA A 394 -8.15 -2.73 -12.46
C ALA A 394 -8.78 -2.16 -13.73
N CYS A 395 -9.42 -3.04 -14.50
CA CYS A 395 -10.41 -2.66 -15.50
C CYS A 395 -11.80 -3.03 -14.97
N CYS A 396 -12.62 -2.05 -14.63
CA CYS A 396 -13.94 -2.27 -14.03
C CYS A 396 -15.04 -2.02 -15.05
N LYS A 397 -16.10 -2.82 -15.01
CA LYS A 397 -17.28 -2.71 -15.88
C LYS A 397 -18.33 -1.83 -15.19
N ARG A 398 -18.70 -0.71 -15.83
CA ARG A 398 -19.66 0.30 -15.33
C ARG A 398 -20.93 0.32 -16.19
N GLY A 399 -21.61 -0.81 -16.26
CA GLY A 399 -22.80 -1.04 -17.10
C GLY A 399 -22.50 -1.68 -18.46
N ILE A 400 -23.43 -1.53 -19.41
CA ILE A 400 -23.36 -2.21 -20.71
C ILE A 400 -22.25 -1.59 -21.56
N ASN A 401 -21.21 -2.37 -21.88
CA ASN A 401 -20.05 -2.00 -22.71
C ASN A 401 -19.20 -0.80 -22.22
N ASN A 402 -19.39 -0.32 -21.00
CA ASN A 402 -18.61 0.77 -20.44
C ASN A 402 -17.56 0.22 -19.48
N TRP A 403 -16.29 0.49 -19.78
CA TRP A 403 -15.17 0.02 -18.98
C TRP A 403 -14.34 1.20 -18.48
N GLU A 404 -13.93 1.15 -17.22
CA GLU A 404 -13.12 2.15 -16.56
C GLU A 404 -11.80 1.54 -16.05
N LEU A 405 -10.70 2.20 -16.34
CA LEU A 405 -9.36 1.87 -15.90
C LEU A 405 -9.03 2.61 -14.60
N PHE A 406 -8.84 1.83 -13.54
CA PHE A 406 -8.32 2.28 -12.25
C PHE A 406 -6.86 1.84 -12.15
N ASP A 407 -5.98 2.77 -12.48
CA ASP A 407 -4.53 2.61 -12.40
C ASP A 407 -4.01 3.71 -11.49
N ASP A 408 -3.39 3.33 -10.37
CA ASP A 408 -2.87 4.26 -9.38
C ASP A 408 -1.77 5.18 -9.96
N LEU A 409 -1.17 4.80 -11.09
CA LEU A 409 -0.20 5.57 -11.85
C LEU A 409 -0.88 6.65 -12.72
N LEU A 410 -2.20 6.68 -12.80
CA LEU A 410 -2.96 7.69 -13.53
C LEU A 410 -3.54 8.73 -12.57
N LYS A 411 -3.66 9.98 -13.05
CA LYS A 411 -4.26 11.06 -12.24
C LYS A 411 -5.75 10.82 -12.01
N ASN A 412 -6.46 10.40 -13.05
CA ASN A 412 -7.91 10.21 -13.10
C ASN A 412 -8.24 8.86 -13.75
N VAL A 413 -9.45 8.35 -13.43
CA VAL A 413 -10.03 7.17 -14.09
C VAL A 413 -10.15 7.46 -15.59
N LYS A 414 -9.85 6.46 -16.42
CA LYS A 414 -9.97 6.57 -17.88
C LYS A 414 -10.98 5.56 -18.39
N GLN A 415 -11.80 5.95 -19.36
CA GLN A 415 -12.58 4.97 -20.11
C GLN A 415 -11.67 4.13 -21.00
N VAL A 416 -11.97 2.84 -21.10
CA VAL A 416 -11.28 1.89 -22.00
C VAL A 416 -12.30 1.18 -22.87
N LYS A 417 -11.87 0.74 -24.06
CA LYS A 417 -12.75 0.07 -25.01
C LYS A 417 -12.86 -1.40 -24.63
N SER A 418 -14.01 -2.02 -24.90
CA SER A 418 -14.18 -3.47 -24.70
C SER A 418 -13.22 -4.31 -25.57
N THR A 419 -12.71 -3.76 -26.67
CA THR A 419 -11.69 -4.40 -27.52
C THR A 419 -10.27 -4.30 -26.97
N THR A 420 -10.05 -3.62 -25.84
CA THR A 420 -8.71 -3.49 -25.24
C THR A 420 -8.25 -4.86 -24.71
N VAL A 421 -7.09 -5.31 -25.19
CA VAL A 421 -6.40 -6.52 -24.71
C VAL A 421 -5.65 -6.19 -23.43
N ILE A 422 -5.81 -7.04 -22.41
CA ILE A 422 -5.23 -6.87 -21.08
C ILE A 422 -4.54 -8.14 -20.59
N PRO A 423 -3.49 -8.02 -19.74
CA PRO A 423 -2.89 -9.13 -19.00
C PRO A 423 -3.79 -9.50 -17.81
N CYS A 424 -4.72 -10.42 -18.02
CA CYS A 424 -5.68 -10.84 -17.01
C CYS A 424 -5.00 -11.73 -15.95
N GLU A 425 -5.11 -11.33 -14.67
CA GLU A 425 -4.59 -12.09 -13.52
C GLU A 425 -5.74 -12.71 -12.72
N PHE A 426 -6.80 -11.94 -12.46
CA PHE A 426 -7.99 -12.42 -11.75
C PHE A 426 -9.26 -11.69 -12.19
N LEU A 427 -10.40 -12.32 -11.94
CA LEU A 427 -11.74 -11.81 -12.23
C LEU A 427 -12.54 -11.71 -10.93
N ILE A 428 -13.41 -10.71 -10.85
CA ILE A 428 -14.40 -10.58 -9.78
C ILE A 428 -15.79 -10.55 -10.40
N TYR A 429 -16.62 -11.50 -9.99
CA TYR A 429 -18.05 -11.51 -10.26
C TYR A 429 -18.82 -11.31 -8.97
N THR A 430 -19.95 -10.63 -9.04
CA THR A 430 -20.90 -10.52 -7.92
C THR A 430 -22.31 -10.74 -8.44
N ILE A 431 -23.25 -10.99 -7.53
CA ILE A 431 -24.68 -10.88 -7.85
C ILE A 431 -25.04 -9.48 -8.36
#